data_AF-A0A7X4CNN0-F1
#
_entry.id   AF-A0A7X4CNN0-F1
#
_cell.length_a   1.000
_cell.length_b   1.000
_cell.length_c   1.000
_cell.angle_alpha   90.00
_cell.angle_beta   90.00
_cell.angle_gamma   90.00
#
_symmetry.space_group_name_H-M   'P 1'
#
loop_
_entity.id
_entity.type
_entity.pdbx_description
1 polymer ?
#
loop_
_entity_poly.entity_id
_entity_poly.type
_entity_poly.pdbx_seq_one_letter_code
_entity_poly.pdbx_strand_id
1 'polypeptide(L)'
;MHGTLVFAGTRVPVESLIQHLIAGDSLDVFLDNFPTVSREQAVAYLQMTLELLMRVLLNEHLPYRLRVLFPNTIEVGYGWISRMEG
;
A
#
# COMPACT_ATOMS: atom_id res chain seq x y z
N MET A 1 -23.47 4.14 8.27
CA MET A 1 -23.02 3.38 7.09
C MET A 1 -21.69 3.97 6.65
N HIS A 2 -20.56 3.35 7.00
CA HIS A 2 -19.26 3.71 6.43
C HIS A 2 -19.15 2.94 5.10
N GLY A 3 -19.05 3.65 3.97
CA GLY A 3 -18.90 3.00 2.68
C GLY A 3 -17.57 2.23 2.63
N THR A 4 -17.62 0.92 2.37
CA THR A 4 -16.43 0.11 2.14
C THR A 4 -15.89 0.41 0.74
N LEU A 5 -14.61 0.77 0.65
CA LEU A 5 -13.93 0.91 -0.64
C LEU A 5 -13.79 -0.46 -1.30
N VAL A 6 -14.28 -0.59 -2.52
CA VAL A 6 -14.23 -1.82 -3.31
C VAL A 6 -13.55 -1.57 -4.65
N PHE A 7 -12.95 -2.61 -5.23
CA PHE A 7 -12.43 -2.52 -6.61
C PHE A 7 -13.58 -2.28 -7.59
N ALA A 8 -13.37 -1.39 -8.55
CA ALA A 8 -14.39 -0.99 -9.51
C ALA A 8 -14.92 -2.21 -10.29
N GLY A 9 -16.25 -2.33 -10.38
CA GLY A 9 -16.91 -3.47 -11.01
C GLY A 9 -16.95 -4.75 -10.17
N THR A 10 -16.45 -4.71 -8.93
CA THR A 10 -16.44 -5.86 -8.01
C THR A 10 -17.15 -5.53 -6.70
N ARG A 11 -17.34 -6.56 -5.87
CA ARG A 11 -17.70 -6.40 -4.45
C ARG A 11 -16.52 -6.66 -3.52
N VAL A 12 -15.31 -6.77 -4.07
CA VAL A 12 -14.10 -7.12 -3.33
C VAL A 12 -13.58 -5.87 -2.62
N PRO A 13 -13.51 -5.85 -1.28
CA PRO A 13 -12.94 -4.73 -0.55
C PRO A 13 -11.46 -4.56 -0.85
N VAL A 14 -10.99 -3.31 -0.98
CA VAL A 14 -9.55 -3.01 -1.12
C VAL A 14 -8.74 -3.46 0.11
N GLU A 15 -9.39 -3.50 1.27
CA GLU A 15 -8.81 -4.06 2.51
C GLU A 15 -8.37 -5.51 2.33
N SER A 16 -9.09 -6.31 1.53
CA SER A 16 -8.75 -7.71 1.30
C SER A 16 -7.38 -7.88 0.66
N LEU A 17 -7.00 -6.97 -0.25
CA LEU A 17 -5.66 -6.95 -0.85
C LEU A 17 -4.59 -6.68 0.23
N ILE A 18 -4.83 -5.69 1.09
CA ILE A 18 -3.89 -5.36 2.17
C ILE A 18 -3.73 -6.53 3.14
N GLN A 19 -4.82 -7.22 3.51
CA GLN A 19 -4.76 -8.36 4.42
C GLN A 19 -3.97 -9.54 3.82
N HIS A 20 -4.10 -9.81 2.52
CA HIS A 20 -3.29 -10.84 1.84
C HIS A 20 -1.80 -10.48 1.91
N LEU A 21 -1.45 -9.24 1.57
CA LEU A 21 -0.04 -8.80 1.62
C LEU A 21 0.53 -8.83 3.04
N ILE A 22 -0.27 -8.48 4.07
CA ILE A 22 0.14 -8.57 5.48
C ILE A 22 0.34 -10.04 5.90
N ALA A 23 -0.49 -10.95 5.41
CA ALA A 23 -0.35 -12.38 5.65
C ALA A 23 0.89 -12.99 4.96
N GLY A 24 1.56 -12.24 4.08
CA GLY A 24 2.73 -12.68 3.33
C GLY A 24 2.40 -13.28 1.96
N ASP A 25 1.14 -13.24 1.54
CA ASP A 25 0.72 -13.71 0.23
C ASP A 25 1.25 -12.78 -0.87
N SER A 26 1.54 -13.34 -2.04
CA SER A 26 1.89 -12.54 -3.22
C SER A 26 0.65 -11.89 -3.84
N LEU A 27 0.88 -10.89 -4.69
CA LEU A 27 -0.18 -10.31 -5.51
C LEU A 27 -0.85 -11.36 -6.41
N ASP A 28 -0.08 -12.35 -6.88
CA ASP A 28 -0.62 -13.42 -7.73
C ASP A 28 -1.60 -14.29 -6.96
N VAL A 29 -1.27 -14.66 -5.71
CA VAL A 29 -2.18 -15.42 -4.83
C VAL A 29 -3.47 -14.65 -4.55
N PHE A 30 -3.40 -13.34 -4.34
CA PHE A 30 -4.59 -12.50 -4.21
C PHE A 30 -5.46 -12.53 -5.47
N LEU A 31 -4.85 -12.41 -6.66
CA LEU A 31 -5.57 -12.39 -7.93
C LEU A 31 -6.20 -13.75 -8.26
N ASP A 32 -5.55 -14.85 -7.86
CA ASP A 32 -6.11 -16.20 -7.97
C ASP A 32 -7.35 -16.38 -7.08
N ASN A 33 -7.33 -15.79 -5.88
CA ASN A 33 -8.48 -15.80 -4.96
C ASN A 33 -9.61 -14.84 -5.40
N PHE A 34 -9.27 -13.74 -6.08
CA PHE A 34 -10.20 -12.72 -6.54
C PHE A 34 -10.03 -12.38 -8.03
N PRO A 35 -10.36 -13.32 -8.94
CA PRO A 35 -10.08 -13.17 -10.38
C PRO A 35 -10.91 -12.09 -11.08
N THR A 36 -11.87 -11.49 -10.37
CA THR A 36 -12.65 -10.33 -10.87
C THR A 36 -11.94 -8.99 -10.67
N VAL A 37 -10.88 -8.97 -9.85
CA VAL A 37 -10.00 -7.82 -9.69
C VAL A 37 -8.89 -7.94 -10.72
N SER A 38 -8.68 -6.90 -11.53
CA SER A 38 -7.57 -6.90 -12.49
C SER A 38 -6.25 -6.58 -11.80
N ARG A 39 -5.13 -7.08 -12.36
CA ARG A 39 -3.79 -6.75 -11.85
C ARG A 39 -3.56 -5.25 -11.88
N GLU A 40 -4.00 -4.59 -12.95
CA GLU A 40 -3.86 -3.15 -13.15
C GLU A 40 -4.58 -2.38 -12.04
N GLN A 41 -5.78 -2.82 -11.65
CA GLN A 41 -6.52 -2.22 -10.54
C GLN A 41 -5.78 -2.37 -9.20
N ALA A 42 -5.26 -3.57 -8.90
CA ALA A 42 -4.53 -3.83 -7.68
C ALA A 42 -3.22 -3.02 -7.61
N VAL A 43 -2.45 -3.00 -8.70
CA VAL A 43 -1.20 -2.22 -8.80
C VAL A 43 -1.46 -0.72 -8.71
N ALA A 44 -2.48 -0.21 -9.41
CA ALA A 44 -2.84 1.21 -9.35
C ALA A 44 -3.23 1.64 -7.93
N TYR A 45 -3.97 0.79 -7.20
CA TYR A 45 -4.29 1.05 -5.80
C TYR A 45 -3.02 1.14 -4.93
N LEU A 46 -2.07 0.22 -5.07
CA LEU A 46 -0.82 0.24 -4.31
C LEU A 46 0.04 1.47 -4.64
N GLN A 47 0.14 1.84 -5.92
CA GLN A 47 0.88 3.03 -6.36
C GLN A 47 0.26 4.32 -5.82
N MET A 48 -1.07 4.48 -5.94
CA MET A 48 -1.78 5.63 -5.36
C MET A 48 -1.60 5.71 -3.86
N THR A 49 -1.68 4.58 -3.16
CA THR A 49 -1.50 4.52 -1.71
C THR A 49 -0.10 4.99 -1.31
N LEU A 50 0.94 4.52 -2.03
CA LEU A 50 2.32 4.94 -1.83
C LEU A 50 2.49 6.45 -2.09
N GLU A 51 1.98 6.95 -3.21
CA GLU A 51 2.10 8.37 -3.58
C GLU A 51 1.40 9.28 -2.56
N LEU A 52 0.18 8.93 -2.15
CA LEU A 52 -0.57 9.67 -1.14
C LEU A 52 0.14 9.65 0.21
N LEU A 53 0.67 8.49 0.61
CA LEU A 53 1.42 8.38 1.85
C LEU A 53 2.69 9.25 1.80
N MET A 54 3.45 9.21 0.71
CA MET A 54 4.62 10.08 0.52
C MET A 54 4.23 11.57 0.57
N ARG A 55 3.15 11.97 -0.09
CA ARG A 55 2.66 13.37 -0.04
C ARG A 55 2.26 13.78 1.37
N VAL A 56 1.59 12.91 2.12
CA VAL A 56 1.23 13.19 3.53
C VAL A 56 2.48 13.28 4.40
N LEU A 57 3.45 12.39 4.18
CA LEU A 57 4.69 12.31 4.95
C LEU A 57 5.67 13.45 4.68
N LEU A 58 5.70 13.99 3.46
CA LEU A 58 6.61 15.07 3.06
C LEU A 58 6.08 16.47 3.39
N ASN A 59 4.84 16.60 3.86
CA ASN A 59 4.31 17.86 4.36
C ASN A 59 4.74 18.09 5.82
N GLU A 60 5.25 19.28 6.15
CA GLU A 60 5.87 19.60 7.46
C GLU A 60 4.94 19.46 8.69
N HIS A 61 3.65 19.25 8.49
CA HIS A 61 2.65 19.09 9.57
C HIS A 61 2.20 17.63 9.73
N LEU A 62 3.15 16.72 9.88
CA LEU A 62 2.81 15.37 10.29
C LEU A 62 2.30 15.34 11.75
N PRO A 63 1.14 14.73 12.01
CA PRO A 63 0.70 14.50 13.39
C PRO A 63 1.75 13.62 14.09
N TYR A 64 2.13 14.00 15.33
CA TYR A 64 3.24 13.43 16.09
C TYR A 64 3.23 11.88 16.15
N ARG A 65 2.05 11.25 16.13
CA ARG A 65 1.88 9.79 16.12
C ARG A 65 2.46 9.12 14.87
N LEU A 66 2.40 9.74 13.69
CA LEU A 66 2.98 9.17 12.46
C LEU A 66 4.50 9.29 12.45
N ARG A 67 5.06 10.32 13.09
CA ARG A 67 6.51 10.50 13.25
C ARG A 67 7.16 9.42 14.13
N VAL A 68 6.42 8.85 15.07
CA VAL A 68 6.91 7.75 15.93
C VAL A 68 6.88 6.40 15.19
N LEU A 69 5.90 6.19 14.30
CA LEU A 69 5.79 4.97 13.50
C LEU A 69 6.81 4.93 12.35
N PHE A 70 7.23 6.09 11.86
CA PHE A 70 8.23 6.21 10.79
C PHE A 70 9.36 7.16 11.22
N PRO A 71 10.28 6.72 12.11
CA PRO A 71 11.30 7.60 12.69
C PRO A 71 12.33 8.12 11.68
N ASN A 72 12.45 7.50 10.49
CA ASN A 72 13.52 7.78 9.51
C ASN A 72 13.05 8.46 8.21
N THR A 73 11.84 9.03 8.17
CA THR A 73 11.24 9.54 6.92
C THR A 73 11.97 10.75 6.29
N ILE A 74 12.97 11.35 6.96
CA ILE A 74 13.83 12.39 6.37
C ILE A 74 15.17 11.82 5.84
N GLU A 75 15.47 10.52 6.05
CA GLU A 75 16.62 9.82 5.45
C GLU A 75 16.22 8.96 4.23
N VAL A 76 15.21 9.36 3.45
CA VAL A 76 14.98 8.78 2.12
C VAL A 76 15.97 9.37 1.11
N GLY A 77 17.25 9.06 1.32
CA GLY A 77 18.31 9.22 0.34
C GLY A 77 18.88 7.85 -0.01
N TYR A 78 18.35 7.20 -1.03
CA TYR A 78 18.99 6.12 -1.82
C TYR A 78 19.77 5.01 -1.05
N GLY A 79 19.35 4.60 0.15
CA GLY A 79 20.10 3.61 0.96
C GLY A 79 19.53 2.20 1.02
N TRP A 80 18.25 1.99 0.63
CA TRP A 80 17.53 0.75 0.92
C TRP A 80 17.46 -0.25 -0.24
N ILE A 81 17.93 0.14 -1.45
CA ILE A 81 17.90 -0.73 -2.64
C ILE A 81 19.17 -1.61 -2.73
N SER A 82 20.28 -1.24 -2.07
CA SER A 82 21.55 -1.96 -2.19
C SER A 82 21.76 -3.12 -1.21
N ARG A 83 20.74 -3.54 -0.44
CA ARG A 83 20.86 -4.62 0.56
C ARG A 83 20.18 -5.94 0.16
N MET A 84 19.54 -6.01 -1.01
CA MET A 84 18.85 -7.23 -1.46
C MET A 84 19.70 -8.14 -2.38
N GLU A 85 20.91 -7.71 -2.77
CA GLU A 85 21.86 -8.54 -3.53
C GLU A 85 23.19 -8.69 -2.79
N GLY A 86 23.18 -9.50 -1.73
CA GLY A 86 24.37 -9.89 -0.96
C GLY A 86 24.17 -11.23 -0.28
#